data_AF-A0A6M3ZVC3-F1
#
_entry.id   AF-A0A6M3ZVC3-F1
#
_cell.length_a   1.000
_cell.length_b   1.000
_cell.length_c   1.000
_cell.angle_alpha   90.00
_cell.angle_beta   90.00
_cell.angle_gamma   90.00
#
_symmetry.space_group_name_H-M   'P 1'
#
loop_
_entity.id
_entity.type
_entity.pdbx_description
1 polymer ?
#
loop_
_entity_poly.entity_id
_entity_poly.type
_entity_poly.pdbx_seq_one_letter_code
_entity_poly.pdbx_strand_id
1 'polypeptide(L)'
;MNTAEGANQRWPKGVPPEIPLWLAQDWSCIPYDPASAEEVQSIVRGALHALYVEGEVAHYYLALHDAESAGVTPSSPLLEQAYTGMYLVACSAAREAAGVLRLLGAGRALERVRRAAQMLQREWDVASEVWSCPSYTRLAREGALATQWNTLNPLASPRVSRLEQCLGGRSEPVIAVTDYAPHVAAQIGACLSAPFVALGAGSQQGNSPACTEWIVLHALRALVEQGRLPAQVVADAVRRYRLS
;
A
#
# COMPACT_ATOMS: atom_id res chain seq x y z
N MET A 1 -12.74 -22.35 -4.40
CA MET A 1 -13.92 -21.56 -4.01
C MET A 1 -13.80 -21.34 -2.50
N ASN A 2 -13.25 -20.18 -2.09
CA ASN A 2 -13.14 -19.87 -0.67
C ASN A 2 -14.55 -19.56 -0.17
N THR A 3 -15.17 -20.51 0.53
CA THR A 3 -16.42 -20.27 1.28
C THR A 3 -16.07 -19.46 2.52
N ALA A 4 -15.81 -18.16 2.34
CA ALA A 4 -15.42 -17.22 3.39
C ALA A 4 -16.43 -16.08 3.55
N GLU A 5 -17.72 -16.34 3.30
CA GLU A 5 -18.80 -15.42 3.63
C GLU A 5 -19.83 -16.14 4.51
N GLY A 6 -19.45 -16.33 5.78
CA GLY A 6 -20.33 -16.78 6.85
C GLY A 6 -20.31 -15.77 7.99
N ALA A 7 -21.49 -15.40 8.49
CA ALA A 7 -21.80 -14.25 9.35
C ALA A 7 -21.16 -14.24 10.77
N ASN A 8 -20.00 -14.85 10.98
CA ASN A 8 -19.30 -14.83 12.26
C ASN A 8 -17.78 -14.96 12.10
N GLN A 9 -17.16 -14.03 11.36
CA GLN A 9 -15.71 -14.03 11.18
C GLN A 9 -15.03 -13.27 12.32
N ARG A 10 -14.29 -14.02 13.13
CA ARG A 10 -13.45 -13.50 14.22
C ARG A 10 -12.33 -12.57 13.74
N TRP A 11 -11.97 -12.65 12.46
CA TRP A 11 -10.76 -12.07 11.89
C TRP A 11 -11.07 -11.05 10.78
N PRO A 12 -10.27 -9.97 10.67
CA PRO A 12 -10.36 -9.03 9.55
C PRO A 12 -10.26 -9.76 8.20
N LYS A 13 -11.06 -9.35 7.20
CA LYS A 13 -11.17 -10.01 5.88
C LYS A 13 -11.56 -11.50 5.92
N GLY A 14 -11.93 -12.06 7.08
CA GLY A 14 -12.12 -13.50 7.23
C GLY A 14 -10.86 -14.33 7.15
N VAL A 15 -9.69 -13.67 7.12
CA VAL A 15 -8.40 -14.32 6.94
C VAL A 15 -7.73 -14.46 8.31
N PRO A 16 -7.42 -15.69 8.74
CA PRO A 16 -6.66 -15.92 9.96
C PRO A 16 -5.27 -15.24 9.91
N PRO A 17 -4.76 -14.71 11.03
CA PRO A 17 -3.49 -13.96 11.06
C PRO A 17 -2.27 -14.78 10.65
N GLU A 18 -2.32 -16.11 10.74
CA GLU A 18 -1.28 -17.02 10.29
C GLU A 18 -1.06 -16.99 8.77
N ILE A 19 -2.10 -16.66 7.97
CA ILE A 19 -1.99 -16.69 6.51
C ILE A 19 -1.05 -15.57 6.02
N PRO A 20 -1.22 -14.28 6.37
CA PRO A 20 -0.26 -13.25 5.98
C PRO A 20 1.17 -13.49 6.50
N LEU A 21 1.31 -14.10 7.69
CA LEU A 21 2.61 -14.45 8.25
C LEU A 21 3.30 -15.54 7.44
N TRP A 22 2.58 -16.60 7.09
CA TRP A 22 3.08 -17.67 6.22
C TRP A 22 3.45 -17.12 4.84
N LEU A 23 2.57 -16.32 4.23
CA LEU A 23 2.80 -15.70 2.92
C LEU A 23 4.03 -14.78 2.92
N ALA A 24 4.34 -14.11 4.03
CA ALA A 24 5.55 -13.30 4.16
C ALA A 24 6.82 -14.16 4.21
N GLN A 25 6.75 -15.35 4.81
CA GLN A 25 7.89 -16.25 5.02
C GLN A 25 8.15 -17.22 3.86
N ASP A 26 7.12 -17.66 3.13
CA ASP A 26 7.27 -18.57 2.00
C ASP A 26 7.68 -17.80 0.73
N TRP A 27 8.97 -17.83 0.41
CA TRP A 27 9.54 -17.16 -0.76
C TRP A 27 9.10 -17.77 -2.09
N SER A 28 8.61 -19.00 -2.10
CA SER A 28 8.06 -19.64 -3.30
C SER A 28 6.64 -19.17 -3.61
N CYS A 29 5.94 -18.62 -2.61
CA CYS A 29 4.61 -18.04 -2.75
C CYS A 29 4.68 -16.53 -2.98
N ILE A 30 4.11 -16.02 -4.06
CA ILE A 30 4.04 -14.57 -4.34
C ILE A 30 2.60 -14.11 -4.12
N PRO A 31 2.31 -13.46 -2.96
CA PRO A 31 0.95 -13.02 -2.64
C PRO A 31 0.61 -11.69 -3.30
N TYR A 32 -0.62 -11.56 -3.76
CA TYR A 32 -1.25 -10.33 -4.22
C TYR A 32 -2.61 -10.13 -3.54
N ASP A 33 -2.93 -8.88 -3.25
CA ASP A 33 -4.19 -8.35 -2.76
C ASP A 33 -4.68 -7.28 -3.77
N PRO A 34 -5.14 -7.70 -4.96
CA PRO A 34 -5.57 -6.78 -6.01
C PRO A 34 -6.81 -5.99 -5.61
N ALA A 35 -6.84 -4.70 -5.97
CA ALA A 35 -7.94 -3.78 -5.73
C ALA A 35 -9.01 -3.81 -6.83
N SER A 36 -8.69 -4.30 -8.04
CA SER A 36 -9.63 -4.31 -9.16
C SER A 36 -9.45 -5.52 -10.10
N ALA A 37 -10.43 -5.73 -10.98
CA ALA A 37 -10.38 -6.78 -11.99
C ALA A 37 -9.24 -6.56 -13.00
N GLU A 38 -8.91 -5.32 -13.32
CA GLU A 38 -7.84 -5.00 -14.25
C GLU A 38 -6.46 -5.24 -13.64
N GLU A 39 -6.28 -5.02 -12.33
CA GLU A 39 -5.08 -5.49 -11.62
C GLU A 39 -4.98 -7.01 -11.65
N VAL A 40 -6.09 -7.73 -11.41
CA VAL A 40 -6.11 -9.19 -11.53
C VAL A 40 -5.67 -9.62 -12.92
N GLN A 41 -6.17 -8.98 -13.98
CA GLN A 41 -5.79 -9.30 -15.35
C GLN A 41 -4.28 -9.10 -15.59
N SER A 42 -3.73 -7.96 -15.16
CA SER A 42 -2.29 -7.68 -15.28
C SER A 42 -1.45 -8.70 -14.51
N ILE A 43 -1.81 -8.98 -13.25
CA ILE A 43 -1.09 -9.92 -12.37
C ILE A 43 -1.14 -11.34 -12.94
N VAL A 44 -2.31 -11.82 -13.36
CA VAL A 44 -2.46 -13.16 -13.94
C VAL A 44 -1.67 -13.28 -15.24
N ARG A 45 -1.73 -12.27 -16.12
CA ARG A 45 -0.96 -12.27 -17.36
C ARG A 45 0.54 -12.33 -17.09
N GLY A 46 1.05 -11.50 -16.17
CA GLY A 46 2.45 -11.49 -15.78
C GLY A 46 2.89 -12.81 -15.14
N ALA A 47 2.07 -13.36 -14.24
CA ALA A 47 2.34 -14.63 -13.58
C ALA A 47 2.40 -15.80 -14.57
N LEU A 48 1.46 -15.86 -15.53
CA LEU A 48 1.48 -16.89 -16.57
C LEU A 48 2.72 -16.79 -17.46
N HIS A 49 3.14 -15.58 -17.82
CA HIS A 49 4.38 -15.37 -18.58
C HIS A 49 5.60 -15.86 -17.79
N ALA A 50 5.73 -15.45 -16.53
CA ALA A 50 6.83 -15.86 -15.67
C ALA A 50 6.91 -17.39 -15.49
N LEU A 51 5.78 -18.03 -15.19
CA LEU A 51 5.73 -19.47 -14.95
C LEU A 51 5.98 -20.30 -16.22
N TYR A 52 5.32 -19.95 -17.32
CA TYR A 52 5.25 -20.83 -18.50
C TYR A 52 6.18 -20.41 -19.65
N VAL A 53 6.63 -19.16 -19.69
CA VAL A 53 7.53 -18.65 -20.73
C VAL A 53 8.94 -18.51 -20.18
N GLU A 54 9.10 -17.90 -19.01
CA GLU A 54 10.42 -17.68 -18.39
C GLU A 54 10.88 -18.87 -17.53
N GLY A 55 9.96 -19.78 -17.18
CA GLY A 55 10.26 -20.98 -16.40
C GLY A 55 10.52 -20.71 -14.92
N GLU A 56 9.97 -19.63 -14.36
CA GLU A 56 10.08 -19.33 -12.94
C GLU A 56 9.43 -20.44 -12.09
N VAL A 57 10.14 -20.89 -11.06
CA VAL A 57 9.64 -21.88 -10.09
C VAL A 57 9.03 -21.14 -8.90
N ALA A 58 7.76 -20.76 -9.03
CA ALA A 58 6.99 -20.07 -8.00
C ALA A 58 5.51 -20.49 -8.04
N HIS A 59 4.74 -20.05 -7.06
CA HIS A 59 3.28 -20.09 -7.11
C HIS A 59 2.69 -18.77 -6.62
N TYR A 60 1.52 -18.42 -7.14
CA TYR A 60 0.90 -17.11 -6.92
C TYR A 60 -0.36 -17.26 -6.08
N TYR A 61 -0.49 -16.43 -5.04
CA TYR A 61 -1.68 -16.35 -4.19
C TYR A 61 -2.40 -15.03 -4.46
N LEU A 62 -3.68 -15.07 -4.81
CA LEU A 62 -4.49 -13.88 -5.07
C LEU A 62 -5.66 -13.82 -4.10
N ALA A 63 -5.72 -12.77 -3.28
CA ALA A 63 -6.87 -12.47 -2.44
C ALA A 63 -7.91 -11.65 -3.23
N LEU A 64 -8.97 -12.31 -3.69
CA LEU A 64 -10.07 -11.66 -4.41
C LEU A 64 -11.12 -11.09 -3.45
N HIS A 65 -11.95 -10.18 -3.95
CA HIS A 65 -12.92 -9.44 -3.15
C HIS A 65 -14.28 -9.42 -3.86
N ASP A 66 -15.35 -9.76 -3.13
CA ASP A 66 -16.72 -9.88 -3.67
C ASP A 66 -17.47 -8.54 -3.81
N ALA A 67 -16.83 -7.41 -3.49
CA ALA A 67 -17.47 -6.11 -3.61
C ALA A 67 -17.58 -5.71 -5.08
N GLU A 68 -18.81 -5.41 -5.55
CA GLU A 68 -19.00 -4.64 -6.77
C GLU A 68 -18.12 -3.39 -6.66
N SER A 69 -17.16 -3.26 -7.58
CA SER A 69 -16.33 -2.07 -7.68
C SER A 69 -17.26 -0.89 -7.98
N ALA A 70 -17.72 -0.19 -6.93
CA ALA A 70 -18.64 0.94 -7.04
C ALA A 70 -18.01 2.18 -7.71
N GLY A 71 -16.83 2.04 -8.30
CA GLY A 71 -16.15 3.09 -9.04
C GLY A 71 -15.40 2.51 -10.22
N VAL A 72 -15.33 3.30 -11.29
CA VAL A 72 -14.38 3.11 -12.39
C VAL A 72 -12.99 2.96 -11.77
N THR A 73 -12.35 1.80 -11.98
CA THR A 73 -10.92 1.65 -11.75
C THR A 73 -10.26 2.78 -12.54
N PRO A 74 -9.56 3.72 -11.89
CA PRO A 74 -8.90 4.79 -12.61
C PRO A 74 -7.97 4.15 -13.64
N SER A 75 -8.22 4.42 -14.92
CA SER A 75 -7.40 3.94 -16.02
C SER A 75 -6.03 4.61 -15.92
N SER A 76 -5.13 4.00 -15.17
CA SER A 76 -3.73 4.40 -15.15
C SER A 76 -3.03 3.74 -16.34
N PRO A 77 -2.26 4.48 -17.14
CA PRO A 77 -1.43 3.87 -18.18
C PRO A 77 -0.36 2.94 -17.58
N LEU A 78 -0.15 3.00 -16.25
CA LEU A 78 0.80 2.19 -15.51
C LEU A 78 0.18 0.92 -14.91
N LEU A 79 -1.10 0.63 -15.17
CA LEU A 79 -1.79 -0.53 -14.60
C LEU A 79 -1.06 -1.86 -14.87
N GLU A 80 -0.41 -2.01 -16.03
CA GLU A 80 0.39 -3.21 -16.34
C GLU A 80 1.53 -3.46 -15.34
N GLN A 81 1.91 -2.44 -14.56
CA GLN A 81 2.90 -2.54 -13.50
C GLN A 81 2.30 -3.07 -12.18
N ALA A 82 1.00 -3.38 -12.12
CA ALA A 82 0.39 -4.09 -10.98
C ALA A 82 1.09 -5.43 -10.73
N TYR A 83 1.46 -6.15 -11.79
CA TYR A 83 2.27 -7.37 -11.68
C TYR A 83 3.63 -7.15 -11.00
N THR A 84 4.26 -5.99 -11.14
CA THR A 84 5.55 -5.72 -10.47
C THR A 84 5.37 -5.25 -9.01
N GLY A 85 4.13 -5.15 -8.52
CA GLY A 85 3.80 -4.99 -7.11
C GLY A 85 3.27 -3.61 -6.74
N MET A 86 3.49 -2.58 -7.56
CA MET A 86 2.90 -1.24 -7.37
C MET A 86 2.90 -0.36 -8.61
N TYR A 87 1.99 0.61 -8.66
CA TYR A 87 1.94 1.65 -9.69
C TYR A 87 1.24 2.92 -9.19
N LEU A 88 1.55 4.06 -9.83
CA LEU A 88 0.93 5.35 -9.52
C LEU A 88 -0.48 5.38 -10.11
N VAL A 89 -1.46 5.70 -9.26
CA VAL A 89 -2.88 5.79 -9.62
C VAL A 89 -3.26 7.23 -9.96
N ALA A 90 -2.88 8.16 -9.09
CA ALA A 90 -3.21 9.57 -9.23
C ALA A 90 -2.22 10.45 -8.47
N CYS A 91 -2.07 11.68 -8.91
CA CYS A 91 -1.34 12.72 -8.20
C CYS A 91 -2.22 13.97 -8.15
N SER A 92 -2.45 14.53 -6.97
CA SER A 92 -3.12 15.82 -6.86
C SER A 92 -2.12 16.97 -7.04
N ALA A 93 -2.50 17.99 -7.82
CA ALA A 93 -1.67 19.17 -7.99
C ALA A 93 -1.70 20.00 -6.70
N ALA A 94 -0.52 20.27 -6.12
CA ALA A 94 -0.40 21.17 -5.00
C ALA A 94 -0.69 22.61 -5.45
N ARG A 95 -1.50 23.35 -4.67
CA ARG A 95 -1.41 24.81 -4.65
C ARG A 95 -0.18 25.15 -3.82
N GLU A 96 0.69 26.00 -4.36
CA GLU A 96 2.01 26.35 -3.85
C GLU A 96 2.00 26.67 -2.34
N ALA A 97 2.22 25.66 -1.48
CA ALA A 97 2.62 25.75 -0.06
C ALA A 97 2.38 24.42 0.69
N ALA A 98 1.42 23.60 0.26
CA ALA A 98 1.01 22.44 1.06
C ALA A 98 1.89 21.21 0.82
N GLY A 99 2.15 20.47 1.90
CA GLY A 99 3.02 19.31 1.85
C GLY A 99 2.51 18.24 0.88
N VAL A 100 3.39 17.70 0.03
CA VAL A 100 3.13 16.49 -0.75
C VAL A 100 3.44 15.28 0.13
N LEU A 101 2.54 14.29 0.16
CA LEU A 101 2.73 12.99 0.80
C LEU A 101 2.28 11.86 -0.13
N ARG A 102 2.60 10.61 0.20
CA ARG A 102 2.26 9.44 -0.62
C ARG A 102 1.39 8.49 0.18
N LEU A 103 0.23 8.14 -0.38
CA LEU A 103 -0.71 7.20 0.19
C LEU A 103 -0.69 5.92 -0.65
N LEU A 104 -0.41 4.79 -0.02
CA LEU A 104 -0.33 3.49 -0.65
C LEU A 104 -1.47 2.62 -0.14
N GLY A 105 -2.17 1.92 -1.05
CA GLY A 105 -3.27 1.02 -0.70
C GLY A 105 -3.21 -0.30 -1.45
N ALA A 106 -3.62 -1.37 -0.78
CA ALA A 106 -3.78 -2.71 -1.38
C ALA A 106 -5.22 -3.20 -1.19
N GLY A 107 -5.74 -3.95 -2.16
CA GLY A 107 -7.10 -4.49 -2.12
C GLY A 107 -8.14 -3.41 -1.88
N ARG A 108 -9.16 -3.74 -1.06
CA ARG A 108 -10.22 -2.79 -0.68
C ARG A 108 -9.72 -1.55 0.08
N ALA A 109 -8.50 -1.56 0.62
CA ALA A 109 -7.93 -0.39 1.28
C ALA A 109 -7.60 0.74 0.30
N LEU A 110 -7.36 0.43 -1.00
CA LEU A 110 -7.07 1.43 -2.01
C LEU A 110 -8.19 2.47 -2.14
N GLU A 111 -9.46 2.04 -2.04
CA GLU A 111 -10.59 2.98 -2.13
C GLU A 111 -10.62 3.96 -0.94
N ARG A 112 -10.32 3.47 0.27
CA ARG A 112 -10.22 4.35 1.45
C ARG A 112 -9.04 5.30 1.35
N VAL A 113 -7.92 4.85 0.81
CA VAL A 113 -6.75 5.68 0.50
C VAL A 113 -7.11 6.80 -0.50
N ARG A 114 -7.85 6.48 -1.57
CA ARG A 114 -8.32 7.47 -2.55
C ARG A 114 -9.25 8.51 -1.90
N ARG A 115 -10.16 8.07 -1.04
CA ARG A 115 -11.04 8.98 -0.30
C ARG A 115 -10.24 9.86 0.68
N ALA A 116 -9.24 9.31 1.34
CA ALA A 116 -8.36 10.08 2.24
C ALA A 116 -7.58 11.15 1.47
N ALA A 117 -7.06 10.85 0.28
CA ALA A 117 -6.43 11.84 -0.60
C ALA A 117 -7.38 12.99 -0.95
N GLN A 118 -8.65 12.69 -1.26
CA GLN A 118 -9.65 13.72 -1.53
C GLN A 118 -9.95 14.59 -0.31
N MET A 119 -10.03 14.00 0.88
CA MET A 119 -10.23 14.73 2.14
C MET A 119 -9.04 15.63 2.47
N LEU A 120 -7.81 15.12 2.35
CA LEU A 120 -6.57 15.88 2.51
C LEU A 120 -6.55 17.13 1.61
N GLN A 121 -6.88 16.96 0.34
CA GLN A 121 -6.90 18.06 -0.61
C GLN A 121 -8.01 19.08 -0.31
N ARG A 122 -9.24 18.61 -0.02
CA ARG A 122 -10.41 19.50 0.12
C ARG A 122 -10.48 20.20 1.47
N GLU A 123 -10.06 19.53 2.54
CA GLU A 123 -10.25 20.01 3.91
C GLU A 123 -8.98 20.62 4.50
N TRP A 124 -7.81 20.24 3.98
CA TRP A 124 -6.50 20.64 4.55
C TRP A 124 -5.55 21.24 3.51
N ASP A 125 -5.98 21.35 2.26
CA ASP A 125 -5.17 21.79 1.11
C ASP A 125 -3.92 20.93 0.88
N VAL A 126 -3.84 19.72 1.46
CA VAL A 126 -2.67 18.84 1.38
C VAL A 126 -2.71 18.02 0.10
N ALA A 127 -1.65 18.12 -0.70
CA ALA A 127 -1.50 17.34 -1.92
C ALA A 127 -0.98 15.93 -1.62
N SER A 128 -1.38 14.96 -2.45
CA SER A 128 -0.90 13.59 -2.30
C SER A 128 -0.80 12.83 -3.61
N GLU A 129 0.14 11.89 -3.61
CA GLU A 129 0.19 10.82 -4.61
C GLU A 129 -0.53 9.59 -4.06
N VAL A 130 -1.39 9.00 -4.88
CA VAL A 130 -2.06 7.75 -4.58
C VAL A 130 -1.41 6.64 -5.38
N TRP A 131 -0.94 5.62 -4.68
CA TRP A 131 -0.28 4.45 -5.24
C TRP A 131 -1.11 3.20 -4.95
N SER A 132 -1.32 2.38 -5.96
CA SER A 132 -1.79 1.01 -5.75
C SER A 132 -0.59 0.12 -5.48
N CYS A 133 -0.70 -0.75 -4.48
CA CYS A 133 0.34 -1.67 -4.04
C CYS A 133 -0.25 -3.08 -3.89
N PRO A 134 -0.65 -3.75 -4.98
CA PRO A 134 -1.26 -5.07 -4.90
C PRO A 134 -0.34 -6.13 -4.27
N SER A 135 0.96 -5.90 -4.09
CA SER A 135 1.81 -6.78 -3.27
C SER A 135 2.89 -6.06 -2.49
N TYR A 136 2.64 -5.80 -1.19
CA TYR A 136 3.69 -5.33 -0.27
C TYR A 136 4.81 -6.37 -0.09
N THR A 137 4.47 -7.65 0.01
CA THR A 137 5.45 -8.73 0.21
C THR A 137 6.42 -8.84 -0.97
N ARG A 138 5.93 -8.77 -2.22
CA ARG A 138 6.81 -8.78 -3.40
C ARG A 138 7.80 -7.61 -3.38
N LEU A 139 7.30 -6.40 -3.10
CA LEU A 139 8.13 -5.19 -3.03
C LEU A 139 9.21 -5.29 -1.93
N ALA A 140 8.83 -5.77 -0.75
CA ALA A 140 9.76 -5.95 0.36
C ALA A 140 10.86 -6.98 0.02
N ARG A 141 10.49 -8.10 -0.61
CA ARG A 141 11.46 -9.12 -1.05
C ARG A 141 12.40 -8.60 -2.12
N GLU A 142 11.87 -7.90 -3.12
CA GLU A 142 12.68 -7.29 -4.17
C GLU A 142 13.68 -6.26 -3.59
N GLY A 143 13.21 -5.42 -2.66
CA GLY A 143 14.07 -4.46 -1.95
C GLY A 143 15.17 -5.14 -1.12
N ALA A 144 14.84 -6.22 -0.42
CA ALA A 144 15.81 -7.01 0.35
C ALA A 144 16.87 -7.65 -0.57
N LEU A 145 16.45 -8.24 -1.70
CA LEU A 145 17.37 -8.83 -2.68
C LEU A 145 18.28 -7.79 -3.33
N ALA A 146 17.75 -6.62 -3.68
CA ALA A 146 18.54 -5.50 -4.19
C ALA A 146 19.59 -5.04 -3.16
N THR A 147 19.17 -4.86 -1.90
CA THR A 147 20.05 -4.45 -0.79
C THR A 147 21.16 -5.48 -0.54
N GLN A 148 20.80 -6.76 -0.49
CA GLN A 148 21.76 -7.85 -0.32
C GLN A 148 22.78 -7.86 -1.46
N TRP A 149 22.32 -7.77 -2.71
CA TRP A 149 23.21 -7.75 -3.87
C TRP A 149 24.14 -6.53 -3.84
N ASN A 150 23.61 -5.33 -3.55
CA ASN A 150 24.40 -4.10 -3.46
C ASN A 150 25.49 -4.20 -2.37
N THR A 151 25.16 -4.81 -1.23
CA THR A 151 26.11 -5.04 -0.14
C THR A 151 27.26 -5.96 -0.55
N LEU A 152 26.94 -7.02 -1.32
CA LEU A 152 27.94 -7.99 -1.80
C LEU A 152 28.73 -7.50 -3.02
N ASN A 153 28.25 -6.46 -3.71
CA ASN A 153 28.83 -5.96 -4.95
C ASN A 153 29.09 -4.44 -4.88
N PRO A 154 29.92 -3.95 -3.95
CA PRO A 154 30.07 -2.51 -3.68
C PRO A 154 30.69 -1.71 -4.84
N LEU A 155 31.36 -2.37 -5.78
CA LEU A 155 31.99 -1.72 -6.96
C LEU A 155 31.13 -1.79 -8.22
N ALA A 156 30.01 -2.51 -8.19
CA ALA A 156 29.11 -2.61 -9.33
C ALA A 156 28.03 -1.52 -9.27
N SER A 157 27.40 -1.23 -10.41
CA SER A 157 26.24 -0.32 -10.44
C SER A 157 25.13 -0.84 -9.51
N PRO A 158 24.63 -0.03 -8.56
CA PRO A 158 23.61 -0.49 -7.62
C PRO A 158 22.34 -0.94 -8.35
N ARG A 159 21.79 -2.09 -7.92
CA ARG A 159 20.45 -2.51 -8.29
C ARG A 159 19.43 -1.62 -7.58
N VAL A 160 18.47 -1.14 -8.35
CA VAL A 160 17.37 -0.28 -7.87
C VAL A 160 16.10 -1.11 -7.89
N SER A 161 15.52 -1.35 -6.70
CA SER A 161 14.27 -2.10 -6.57
C SER A 161 13.08 -1.33 -7.13
N ARG A 162 11.98 -2.01 -7.46
CA ARG A 162 10.72 -1.38 -7.90
C ARG A 162 10.23 -0.32 -6.92
N LEU A 163 10.28 -0.61 -5.63
CA LEU A 163 9.88 0.33 -4.59
C LEU A 163 10.76 1.60 -4.63
N GLU A 164 12.07 1.45 -4.83
CA GLU A 164 13.01 2.56 -4.94
C GLU A 164 12.83 3.34 -6.26
N GLN A 165 12.53 2.68 -7.37
CA GLN A 165 12.18 3.36 -8.63
C GLN A 165 10.92 4.23 -8.49
N CYS A 166 9.94 3.75 -7.72
CA CYS A 166 8.69 4.47 -7.51
C CYS A 166 8.79 5.57 -6.44
N LEU A 167 9.50 5.31 -5.34
CA LEU A 167 9.45 6.11 -4.12
C LEU A 167 10.83 6.62 -3.63
N GLY A 168 11.92 6.13 -4.22
CA GLY A 168 13.28 6.43 -3.78
C GLY A 168 13.70 7.88 -4.04
N GLY A 169 14.72 8.32 -3.29
CA GLY A 169 15.33 9.66 -3.45
C GLY A 169 14.44 10.84 -3.02
N ARG A 170 13.29 10.57 -2.42
CA ARG A 170 12.26 11.56 -2.15
C ARG A 170 11.82 11.53 -0.69
N SER A 171 11.71 12.70 -0.05
CA SER A 171 11.53 12.83 1.40
C SER A 171 10.08 12.91 1.87
N GLU A 172 9.10 12.94 0.97
CA GLU A 172 7.68 13.02 1.32
C GLU A 172 7.24 11.81 2.16
N PRO A 173 6.42 12.01 3.21
CA PRO A 173 5.96 10.91 4.05
C PRO A 173 5.16 9.88 3.26
N VAL A 174 5.29 8.63 3.66
CA VAL A 174 4.60 7.48 3.07
C VAL A 174 3.65 6.87 4.09
N ILE A 175 2.35 6.86 3.78
CA ILE A 175 1.33 6.18 4.57
C ILE A 175 0.86 4.95 3.79
N ALA A 176 1.21 3.76 4.26
CA ALA A 176 0.83 2.50 3.63
C ALA A 176 -0.32 1.83 4.37
N VAL A 177 -1.38 1.48 3.63
CA VAL A 177 -2.64 0.98 4.20
C VAL A 177 -2.98 -0.38 3.61
N THR A 178 -3.43 -1.26 4.48
CA THR A 178 -3.95 -2.59 4.14
C THR A 178 -5.18 -2.93 4.98
N ASP A 179 -5.94 -3.93 4.56
CA ASP A 179 -7.02 -4.53 5.35
C ASP A 179 -6.56 -5.71 6.22
N TYR A 180 -5.31 -6.14 6.09
CA TYR A 180 -4.67 -7.09 7.00
C TYR A 180 -4.08 -6.36 8.21
N ALA A 181 -3.46 -7.09 9.13
CA ALA A 181 -2.73 -6.47 10.24
C ALA A 181 -1.59 -5.56 9.72
N PRO A 182 -1.21 -4.49 10.47
CA PRO A 182 -0.26 -3.47 9.99
C PRO A 182 1.09 -4.01 9.55
N HIS A 183 1.53 -5.16 10.10
CA HIS A 183 2.80 -5.79 9.75
C HIS A 183 2.91 -6.12 8.26
N VAL A 184 1.79 -6.34 7.55
CA VAL A 184 1.80 -6.65 6.10
C VAL A 184 2.31 -5.45 5.31
N ALA A 185 1.75 -4.26 5.55
CA ALA A 185 2.23 -3.03 4.92
C ALA A 185 3.60 -2.61 5.50
N ALA A 186 3.89 -2.92 6.77
CA ALA A 186 5.15 -2.54 7.40
C ALA A 186 6.40 -3.21 6.77
N GLN A 187 6.23 -4.30 6.02
CA GLN A 187 7.35 -5.03 5.37
C GLN A 187 8.21 -4.12 4.47
N ILE A 188 7.60 -3.13 3.81
CA ILE A 188 8.33 -2.22 2.91
C ILE A 188 9.08 -1.11 3.65
N GLY A 189 8.86 -0.93 4.95
CA GLY A 189 9.41 0.19 5.72
C GLY A 189 10.93 0.23 5.74
N ALA A 190 11.59 -0.93 5.80
CA ALA A 190 13.06 -1.02 5.82
C ALA A 190 13.71 -0.57 4.49
N CYS A 191 12.94 -0.53 3.40
CA CYS A 191 13.41 -0.12 2.08
C CYS A 191 13.18 1.38 1.82
N LEU A 192 12.57 2.11 2.76
CA LEU A 192 12.23 3.53 2.60
C LEU A 192 13.10 4.39 3.52
N SER A 193 13.66 5.46 2.95
CA SER A 193 14.37 6.51 3.71
C SER A 193 13.44 7.63 4.19
N ALA A 194 12.23 7.72 3.64
CA ALA A 194 11.24 8.72 4.02
C ALA A 194 10.49 8.32 5.29
N PRO A 195 9.92 9.28 6.06
CA PRO A 195 9.03 8.95 7.17
C PRO A 195 7.88 8.05 6.70
N PHE A 196 7.65 6.98 7.44
CA PHE A 196 6.79 5.89 7.02
C PHE A 196 5.83 5.48 8.14
N VAL A 197 4.56 5.30 7.78
CA VAL A 197 3.52 4.79 8.69
C VAL A 197 2.77 3.65 8.00
N ALA A 198 2.69 2.50 8.65
CA ALA A 198 1.88 1.38 8.21
C ALA A 198 0.57 1.31 9.02
N LEU A 199 -0.56 1.26 8.31
CA LEU A 199 -1.90 1.13 8.87
C LEU A 199 -2.56 -0.16 8.37
N GLY A 200 -3.33 -0.80 9.24
CA GLY A 200 -3.94 -2.10 8.99
C GLY A 200 -5.18 -2.32 9.85
N ALA A 201 -5.87 -3.43 9.66
CA ALA A 201 -6.92 -3.82 10.59
C ALA A 201 -6.36 -4.01 12.01
N GLY A 202 -7.08 -3.47 13.00
CA GLY A 202 -6.58 -3.45 14.38
C GLY A 202 -5.62 -2.30 14.70
N SER A 203 -5.38 -1.37 13.78
CA SER A 203 -4.66 -0.11 14.10
C SER A 203 -5.47 0.86 14.96
N GLN A 204 -6.75 0.56 15.20
CA GLN A 204 -7.64 1.24 16.14
C GLN A 204 -8.13 0.24 17.20
N GLN A 205 -8.79 0.73 18.26
CA GLN A 205 -9.46 -0.19 19.18
C GLN A 205 -10.51 -1.03 18.42
N GLY A 206 -10.32 -2.35 18.43
CA GLY A 206 -11.15 -3.30 17.69
C GLY A 206 -10.52 -3.79 16.38
N ASN A 207 -10.93 -4.97 15.90
CA ASN A 207 -10.38 -5.62 14.70
C ASN A 207 -10.85 -4.98 13.36
N SER A 208 -11.24 -3.71 13.36
CA SER A 208 -11.76 -3.04 12.16
C SER A 208 -10.62 -2.55 11.26
N PRO A 209 -10.80 -2.57 9.92
CA PRO A 209 -9.92 -1.87 9.00
C PRO A 209 -9.72 -0.40 9.37
N ALA A 210 -8.55 0.16 9.04
CA ALA A 210 -8.30 1.59 9.21
C ALA A 210 -9.34 2.40 8.41
N CYS A 211 -10.13 3.22 9.12
CA CYS A 211 -11.09 4.11 8.48
C CYS A 211 -10.38 5.30 7.81
N THR A 212 -11.07 5.95 6.87
CA THR A 212 -10.52 7.03 6.05
C THR A 212 -9.99 8.18 6.88
N GLU A 213 -10.71 8.58 7.92
CA GLU A 213 -10.40 9.69 8.81
C GLU A 213 -9.09 9.47 9.57
N TRP A 214 -8.80 8.21 9.94
CA TRP A 214 -7.54 7.84 10.57
C TRP A 214 -6.36 7.88 9.60
N ILE A 215 -6.57 7.49 8.33
CA ILE A 215 -5.54 7.66 7.29
C ILE A 215 -5.18 9.15 7.16
N VAL A 216 -6.18 10.03 7.12
CA VAL A 216 -5.99 11.49 7.09
C VAL A 216 -5.24 11.98 8.32
N LEU A 217 -5.64 11.55 9.53
CA LEU A 217 -4.98 11.95 10.77
C LEU A 217 -3.49 11.59 10.78
N HIS A 218 -3.14 10.36 10.41
CA HIS A 218 -1.74 9.91 10.35
C HIS A 218 -0.95 10.65 9.27
N ALA A 219 -1.56 10.94 8.13
CA ALA A 219 -0.94 11.72 7.07
C ALA A 219 -0.61 13.16 7.52
N LEU A 220 -1.56 13.84 8.17
CA LEU A 220 -1.35 15.18 8.74
C LEU A 220 -0.28 15.16 9.84
N ARG A 221 -0.32 14.17 10.72
CA ARG A 221 0.70 13.99 11.77
C ARG A 221 2.09 13.81 11.19
N ALA A 222 2.25 13.00 10.15
CA ALA A 222 3.55 12.79 9.51
C ALA A 222 4.10 14.09 8.88
N LEU A 223 3.23 14.93 8.31
CA LEU A 223 3.63 16.25 7.81
C LEU A 223 4.00 17.23 8.93
N VAL A 224 3.32 17.17 10.08
CA VAL A 224 3.68 17.95 11.27
C VAL A 224 5.04 17.53 11.82
N GLU A 225 5.30 16.22 11.92
CA GLU A 225 6.58 15.68 12.37
C GLU A 225 7.75 16.09 11.45
N GLN A 226 7.47 16.30 10.16
CA GLN A 226 8.41 16.89 9.20
C GLN A 226 8.53 18.42 9.26
N GLY A 227 7.74 19.10 10.10
CA GLY A 227 7.70 20.57 10.17
C GLY A 227 7.04 21.24 8.97
N ARG A 228 6.30 20.50 8.13
CA ARG A 228 5.60 21.04 6.94
C ARG A 228 4.23 21.63 7.27
N LEU A 229 3.67 21.27 8.42
CA LEU A 229 2.39 21.77 8.93
C LEU A 229 2.51 22.13 10.43
N PRO A 230 1.71 23.07 10.94
CA PRO A 230 1.68 23.37 12.36
C PRO A 230 0.97 22.27 13.15
N ALA A 231 1.43 22.01 14.38
CA ALA A 231 0.88 20.96 15.25
C ALA A 231 -0.63 21.06 15.52
N GLN A 232 -1.17 22.29 15.48
CA GLN A 232 -2.59 22.57 15.65
C GLN A 232 -3.48 21.80 14.65
N VAL A 233 -2.99 21.54 13.43
CA VAL A 233 -3.74 20.84 12.38
C VAL A 233 -4.15 19.43 12.81
N VAL A 234 -3.30 18.73 13.56
CA VAL A 234 -3.61 17.38 14.06
C VAL A 234 -4.72 17.46 15.11
N ALA A 235 -4.64 18.41 16.05
CA ALA A 235 -5.69 18.61 17.06
C ALA A 235 -7.03 19.01 16.43
N ASP A 236 -7.00 19.80 15.37
CA ASP A 236 -8.19 20.18 14.60
C ASP A 236 -8.81 18.98 13.89
N ALA A 237 -7.99 18.10 13.31
CA ALA A 237 -8.45 16.88 12.65
C ALA A 237 -9.11 15.90 13.64
N VAL A 238 -8.50 15.68 14.80
CA VAL A 238 -9.08 14.84 15.87
C VAL A 238 -10.47 15.34 16.27
N ARG A 239 -10.61 16.65 16.48
CA ARG A 239 -11.90 17.28 16.83
C ARG A 239 -12.92 17.18 15.69
N ARG A 240 -12.49 17.50 14.46
CA ARG A 240 -13.35 17.51 13.26
C ARG A 240 -13.95 16.13 12.97
N TYR A 241 -13.11 15.10 13.05
CA TYR A 241 -13.51 13.73 12.73
C TYR A 241 -14.02 12.94 13.94
N ARG A 242 -14.08 13.57 15.13
CA ARG A 242 -14.53 12.97 16.39
C ARG A 242 -13.80 11.65 16.68
N LEU A 243 -12.50 11.64 16.44
CA LEU A 243 -11.64 10.50 16.74
C LEU A 243 -11.38 10.49 18.25
N SER A 244 -11.63 9.35 18.89
CA SER A 244 -11.45 9.12 20.33
C SER A 244 -10.36 8.10 20.61
#